data_AF-A0A9X4MKJ8-F1
#
_entry.id   AF-A0A9X4MKJ8-F1
#
_cell.length_a   1.000
_cell.length_b   1.000
_cell.length_c   1.000
_cell.angle_alpha   90.00
_cell.angle_beta   90.00
_cell.angle_gamma   90.00
#
_symmetry.space_group_name_H-M   'P 1'
#
loop_
_entity.id
_entity.type
_entity.pdbx_description
1 polymer ?
#
loop_
_entity_poly.entity_id
_entity_poly.type
_entity_poly.pdbx_seq_one_letter_code
_entity_poly.pdbx_strand_id
1 'polypeptide(L)' 'IKQIGRRIKISGAQWKRDNLPQVLKHRCAYLNLNLA' A
#
# COMPACT_ATOMS: atom_id res chain seq x y z
N ILE A 1 6.19 5.97 6.19
CA ILE A 1 6.58 4.53 6.02
C ILE A 1 5.98 3.63 7.14
N LYS A 2 6.14 3.95 8.44
CA LYS A 2 5.59 3.14 9.56
C LYS A 2 4.05 2.92 9.54
N GLN A 3 3.27 3.89 9.07
CA GLN A 3 1.79 3.77 9.00
C GLN A 3 1.29 2.86 7.86
N ILE A 4 2.01 2.82 6.74
CA ILE A 4 1.64 2.00 5.56
C ILE A 4 1.74 0.52 5.91
N GLY A 5 2.83 0.12 6.59
CA GLY A 5 3.00 -1.24 7.10
C GLY A 5 1.91 -1.66 8.09
N ARG A 6 1.43 -0.76 8.95
CA ARG A 6 0.33 -1.03 9.91
C ARG A 6 -1.04 -1.15 9.24
N ARG A 7 -1.31 -0.32 8.23
CA ARG A 7 -2.61 -0.31 7.49
C ARG A 7 -2.74 -1.48 6.51
N ILE A 8 -1.63 -2.03 6.03
CA ILE A 8 -1.64 -3.15 5.08
C ILE A 8 -1.38 -4.51 5.78
N LYS A 9 -0.80 -4.52 6.99
CA LYS A 9 -0.87 -5.69 7.88
C LYS A 9 -2.32 -5.90 8.34
N ILE A 10 -3.12 -6.54 7.48
CA ILE A 10 -4.22 -7.37 7.95
C ILE A 10 -3.53 -8.54 8.67
N SER A 11 -3.78 -8.71 9.96
CA SER A 11 -3.14 -9.76 10.75
C SER A 11 -3.31 -11.12 10.06
N GLY A 12 -2.22 -11.80 9.72
CA GLY A 12 -2.22 -13.08 8.98
C GLY A 12 -2.01 -12.98 7.46
N ALA A 13 -2.07 -11.80 6.84
CA ALA A 13 -1.79 -11.65 5.40
C ALA A 13 -0.29 -11.66 5.10
N GLN A 14 0.15 -12.60 4.26
CA GLN A 14 1.53 -12.65 3.76
C GLN A 14 1.71 -11.63 2.62
N TRP A 15 2.81 -10.88 2.68
CA TRP A 15 3.16 -9.91 1.65
C TRP A 15 3.79 -10.62 0.45
N LYS A 16 3.08 -10.68 -0.68
CA LYS A 16 3.69 -11.03 -1.98
C LYS A 16 4.41 -9.80 -2.52
N ARG A 17 5.73 -9.93 -2.74
CA ARG A 17 6.57 -8.81 -3.20
C ARG A 17 6.09 -8.23 -4.53
N ASP A 18 5.54 -9.08 -5.39
CA ASP A 18 4.98 -8.71 -6.71
C ASP A 18 3.79 -7.76 -6.62
N ASN A 19 2.99 -7.82 -5.54
CA ASN A 19 1.83 -6.94 -5.33
C ASN A 19 2.19 -5.63 -4.62
N LEU A 20 3.41 -5.49 -4.07
CA LEU A 20 3.85 -4.28 -3.38
C LEU A 20 3.78 -3.02 -4.25
N PRO A 21 4.27 -3.03 -5.52
CA PRO A 21 4.28 -1.82 -6.35
C PRO A 21 2.86 -1.31 -6.63
N GLN A 22 1.89 -2.20 -6.84
CA GLN A 22 0.50 -1.85 -7.07
C GLN A 22 -0.13 -1.20 -5.84
N VAL A 23 0.03 -1.82 -4.66
CA VAL A 23 -0.51 -1.27 -3.40
C VAL A 23 0.13 0.07 -3.05
N LEU A 24 1.44 0.22 -3.25
CA LEU A 24 2.14 1.49 -3.06
C LEU A 24 1.68 2.55 -4.05
N LYS A 25 1.47 2.19 -5.34
CA LYS A 25 0.95 3.11 -6.36
C LYS A 25 -0.43 3.64 -6.00
N HIS A 26 -1.37 2.78 -5.60
CA HIS A 26 -2.70 3.21 -5.16
C HIS A 26 -2.64 4.14 -3.93
N ARG A 27 -1.74 3.84 -2.97
CA ARG A 27 -1.56 4.68 -1.78
C ARG A 27 -0.92 6.03 -2.10
N CYS A 28 0.08 6.04 -2.98
CA CYS A 28 0.69 7.27 -3.46
C CYS A 28 -0.33 8.10 -4.25
N ALA A 29 -1.12 7.50 -5.13
CA ALA A 29 -2.17 8.21 -5.87
C ALA A 29 -3.20 8.86 -4.92
N TYR A 30 -3.67 8.12 -3.90
CA TYR A 30 -4.60 8.62 -2.89
C TYR A 30 -4.04 9.80 -2.09
N LEU A 31 -2.75 9.76 -1.73
CA LEU A 31 -2.10 10.83 -0.95
C LEU A 31 -1.67 12.03 -1.81
N ASN A 32 -1.35 11.81 -3.08
CA ASN A 32 -0.96 12.88 -4.00
C ASN A 32 -2.17 13.51 -4.71
N LEU A 33 -3.41 13.14 -4.34
CA LEU A 33 -4.65 13.54 -5.03
C LEU A 33 -4.58 13.32 -6.55
N ASN A 34 -3.75 12.38 -6.99
CA ASN A 34 -3.51 12.06 -8.39
C ASN A 34 -4.44 10.93 -8.82
N LEU A 35 -5.72 11.11 -8.50
CA LEU A 35 -6.81 10.28 -8.98
C LEU A 35 -7.29 10.92 -10.29
N ALA A 36 -6.59 10.62 -11.38
CA ALA A 36 -7.04 10.91 -12.73
C ALA A 36 -8.15 9.92 -13.14
#